data_AF-A0A259KPQ0-F1
#
_entry.id   AF-A0A259KPQ0-F1
#
_cell.length_a   1.000
_cell.length_b   1.000
_cell.length_c   1.000
_cell.angle_alpha   90.00
_cell.angle_beta   90.00
_cell.angle_gamma   90.00
#
_symmetry.space_group_name_H-M   'P 1'
#
loop_
_entity.id
_entity.type
_entity.pdbx_description
1 polymer ?
#
loop_
_entity_poly.entity_id
_entity_poly.type
_entity_poly.pdbx_seq_one_letter_code
_entity_poly.pdbx_strand_id
1 'polypeptide(L)'
;MPTNQYLAQLEQLAVPLAIAAVIFVFSLISFGVWASRIRRVRAEVVGLDARLGAHKGSSREALALAETKTTDDELKFLLRETEAGLIDLPTQHGVSQGPRSSYSFRSHADTWTVRSVLGGRMNLALFETMPNLLIGFGLMCTFIFLAVALQQAGLALNALDVSARQQDQALQSLIATAGGKFITSIAGLLCSLVWNWRAKVALENLQSSIDTLCHTLRSKVPDNAAEASVRMQLALFQDILDENRSQVSQLRRFEGDFANAIGDALSRNMQPAFDKLAQLADSIQTSSQSFGNAGSQAAVELSKAGETLTQGISTGLASFGDAVGTLAQTIQNTRTTITELDASLARASAMGQTGTQQLETLLGNLGQTVQTVQGAMSGLQGTVERIDQTAEKFKDSANAIEGAVGLQRAAATDFKEALIPMNQALGQTVDTLKQSAVSAEEALGHVRSHLQDAQKALTGTVDALTKGVSGYSTQISDLHTKMDQHLASAVNQLSGSITNLEEVLDEFIDALPPKA
;
A
#
# COMPACT_ATOMS: atom_id res chain seq x y z
N MET A 1 -61.32 -50.61 -79.16
CA MET A 1 -61.22 -50.73 -77.70
C MET A 1 -60.07 -49.85 -77.22
N PRO A 2 -60.32 -48.75 -76.49
CA PRO A 2 -59.32 -47.74 -76.16
C PRO A 2 -58.50 -48.03 -74.87
N THR A 3 -58.70 -49.18 -74.24
CA THR A 3 -58.07 -49.56 -72.96
C THR A 3 -56.54 -49.73 -73.03
N ASN A 4 -55.98 -50.02 -74.21
CA ASN A 4 -54.52 -50.23 -74.35
C ASN A 4 -53.68 -48.94 -74.33
N GLN A 5 -54.23 -47.79 -74.72
CA GLN A 5 -53.48 -46.53 -74.72
C GLN A 5 -53.28 -45.96 -73.31
N TYR A 6 -54.26 -46.11 -72.43
CA TYR A 6 -54.14 -45.69 -71.02
C TYR A 6 -53.13 -46.55 -70.25
N LEU A 7 -53.06 -47.86 -70.53
CA LEU A 7 -52.06 -48.76 -69.93
C LEU A 7 -50.63 -48.43 -70.38
N ALA A 8 -50.43 -48.09 -71.65
CA ALA A 8 -49.12 -47.66 -72.16
C ALA A 8 -48.66 -46.29 -71.60
N GLN A 9 -49.59 -45.35 -71.40
CA GLN A 9 -49.30 -44.07 -70.74
C GLN A 9 -48.95 -44.25 -69.25
N LEU A 10 -49.61 -45.19 -68.55
CA LEU A 10 -49.28 -45.56 -67.18
C LEU A 10 -47.88 -46.18 -67.07
N GLU A 11 -47.47 -46.99 -68.04
CA GLU A 11 -46.13 -47.59 -68.08
C GLU A 11 -45.03 -46.53 -68.30
N GLN A 12 -45.28 -45.52 -69.14
CA GLN A 12 -44.37 -44.39 -69.33
C GLN A 12 -44.27 -43.47 -68.10
N LEU A 13 -45.34 -43.33 -67.31
CA LEU A 13 -45.32 -42.57 -66.05
C LEU A 13 -44.73 -43.36 -64.88
N ALA A 14 -44.59 -44.69 -64.99
CA ALA A 14 -44.11 -45.54 -63.90
C ALA A 14 -42.68 -45.17 -63.45
N VAL A 15 -41.79 -44.84 -64.39
CA VAL A 15 -40.40 -44.48 -64.07
C VAL A 15 -40.29 -43.14 -63.32
N PRO A 16 -40.88 -42.02 -63.80
CA PRO A 16 -40.94 -40.78 -63.02
C PRO A 16 -41.59 -40.93 -61.65
N LEU A 17 -42.67 -41.72 -61.55
CA LEU A 17 -43.37 -41.96 -60.29
C LEU A 17 -42.49 -42.75 -59.30
N ALA A 18 -41.76 -43.76 -59.78
CA ALA A 18 -40.81 -44.52 -58.98
C ALA A 18 -39.68 -43.64 -58.46
N ILE A 19 -39.10 -42.76 -59.29
CA ILE A 19 -38.07 -41.80 -58.86
C ILE A 19 -38.63 -40.82 -57.83
N ALA A 20 -39.83 -40.27 -58.05
CA ALA A 20 -40.50 -39.40 -57.09
C ALA A 20 -40.73 -40.10 -55.73
N ALA A 21 -41.13 -41.37 -55.75
CA ALA A 21 -41.26 -42.18 -54.54
C ALA A 21 -39.90 -42.39 -53.83
N VAL A 22 -38.83 -42.64 -54.58
CA VAL A 22 -37.46 -42.75 -54.03
C VAL A 22 -37.02 -41.44 -53.38
N ILE A 23 -37.25 -40.28 -54.03
CA ILE A 23 -36.96 -38.96 -53.46
C ILE A 23 -37.70 -38.78 -52.13
N PHE A 24 -38.99 -39.12 -52.10
CA PHE A 24 -39.82 -38.98 -50.91
C PHE A 24 -39.36 -39.89 -49.76
N VAL A 25 -39.10 -41.17 -50.05
CA VAL A 25 -38.61 -42.14 -49.06
C VAL A 25 -37.23 -41.74 -48.54
N PHE A 26 -36.31 -41.34 -49.43
CA PHE A 26 -34.98 -40.85 -49.06
C PHE A 26 -35.07 -39.62 -48.17
N SER A 27 -35.91 -38.65 -48.53
CA SER A 27 -36.14 -37.43 -47.74
C SER A 27 -36.70 -37.76 -46.35
N LEU A 28 -37.71 -38.64 -46.26
CA LEU A 28 -38.29 -39.07 -44.99
C LEU A 28 -37.29 -39.80 -44.09
N ILE A 29 -36.53 -40.75 -44.63
CA ILE A 29 -35.53 -41.52 -43.86
C ILE A 29 -34.43 -40.59 -43.38
N SER A 30 -33.87 -39.78 -44.28
CA SER A 30 -32.79 -38.84 -43.96
C SER A 30 -33.25 -37.84 -42.90
N PHE A 31 -34.44 -37.26 -43.07
CA PHE A 31 -35.01 -36.33 -42.08
C PHE A 31 -35.23 -37.04 -40.74
N GLY A 32 -35.79 -38.25 -40.75
CA GLY A 32 -36.06 -39.04 -39.56
C GLY A 32 -34.81 -39.33 -38.73
N VAL A 33 -33.70 -39.70 -39.38
CA VAL A 33 -32.42 -39.96 -38.71
C VAL A 33 -31.89 -38.68 -38.04
N TRP A 34 -31.91 -37.55 -38.74
CA TRP A 34 -31.31 -36.30 -38.26
C TRP A 34 -32.20 -35.64 -37.19
N ALA A 35 -33.52 -35.63 -37.42
CA ALA A 35 -34.49 -35.15 -36.43
C ALA A 35 -34.54 -36.02 -35.16
N SER A 36 -34.25 -37.32 -35.27
CA SER A 36 -34.09 -38.20 -34.10
C SER A 36 -32.85 -37.82 -33.28
N ARG A 37 -31.72 -37.52 -33.95
CA ARG A 37 -30.51 -37.03 -33.27
C ARG A 37 -30.78 -35.71 -32.55
N ILE A 38 -31.36 -34.71 -33.23
CA ILE A 38 -31.72 -33.42 -32.60
C ILE A 38 -32.62 -33.63 -31.39
N ARG A 39 -33.63 -34.51 -31.49
CA ARG A 39 -34.53 -34.81 -30.37
C ARG A 39 -33.83 -35.50 -29.19
N ARG A 40 -32.87 -36.40 -29.44
CA ARG A 40 -32.06 -37.01 -28.38
C ARG A 40 -31.21 -35.96 -27.67
N VAL A 41 -30.53 -35.10 -28.43
CA VAL A 41 -29.72 -34.01 -27.85
C VAL A 41 -30.60 -33.07 -27.02
N ARG A 42 -31.79 -32.71 -27.53
CA ARG A 42 -32.76 -31.92 -26.78
C ARG A 42 -33.16 -32.59 -25.46
N ALA A 43 -33.42 -33.90 -25.46
CA ALA A 43 -33.78 -34.63 -24.25
C ALA A 43 -32.63 -34.62 -23.21
N GLU A 44 -31.38 -34.74 -23.66
CA GLU A 44 -30.21 -34.62 -22.78
C GLU A 44 -30.07 -33.20 -22.21
N VAL A 45 -30.30 -32.16 -23.03
CA VAL A 45 -30.30 -30.74 -22.58
C VAL A 45 -31.39 -30.49 -21.53
N VAL A 46 -32.60 -30.98 -21.75
CA VAL A 46 -33.71 -30.88 -20.77
C VAL A 46 -33.39 -31.67 -19.49
N GLY A 47 -32.77 -32.85 -19.62
CA GLY A 47 -32.32 -33.64 -18.49
C GLY A 47 -31.23 -32.93 -17.68
N LEU A 48 -30.31 -32.24 -18.35
CA LEU A 48 -29.29 -31.41 -17.74
C LEU A 48 -29.90 -30.22 -17.00
N ASP A 49 -30.83 -29.50 -17.63
CA ASP A 49 -31.55 -28.38 -17.04
C ASP A 49 -32.27 -28.79 -15.75
N ALA A 50 -33.02 -29.90 -15.77
CA ALA A 50 -33.70 -30.42 -14.60
C ALA A 50 -32.75 -30.76 -13.44
N ARG A 51 -31.55 -31.27 -13.74
CA ARG A 51 -30.53 -31.60 -12.73
C ARG A 51 -29.92 -30.34 -12.11
N LEU A 52 -29.62 -29.34 -12.92
CA LEU A 52 -29.13 -28.04 -12.48
C LEU A 52 -30.18 -27.31 -11.63
N GLY A 53 -31.44 -27.33 -12.04
CA GLY A 53 -32.56 -26.73 -11.32
C GLY A 53 -32.79 -27.36 -9.94
N ALA A 54 -32.65 -28.69 -9.83
CA ALA A 54 -32.88 -29.43 -8.59
C ALA A 54 -31.81 -29.19 -7.51
N HIS A 55 -30.60 -28.73 -7.89
CA HIS A 55 -29.50 -28.54 -6.94
C HIS A 55 -29.63 -27.21 -6.18
N LYS A 56 -29.56 -27.25 -4.83
CA LYS A 56 -29.65 -26.06 -3.95
C LYS A 56 -28.31 -25.64 -3.33
N GLY A 57 -27.22 -26.38 -3.61
CA GLY A 57 -25.88 -26.11 -3.10
C GLY A 57 -25.13 -25.01 -3.87
N SER A 58 -23.81 -24.99 -3.71
CA SER A 58 -22.96 -23.99 -4.36
C SER A 58 -22.96 -24.12 -5.89
N SER A 59 -22.71 -23.00 -6.58
CA SER A 59 -22.64 -22.91 -8.04
C SER A 59 -21.68 -23.95 -8.67
N ARG A 60 -20.50 -24.14 -8.07
CA ARG A 60 -19.51 -25.13 -8.51
C ARG A 60 -19.97 -26.58 -8.26
N GLU A 61 -20.57 -26.87 -7.10
CA GLU A 61 -21.09 -28.21 -6.82
C GLU A 61 -22.23 -28.59 -7.75
N ALA A 62 -23.10 -27.63 -8.11
CA ALA A 62 -24.17 -27.85 -9.08
C ALA A 62 -23.62 -28.26 -10.45
N LEU A 63 -22.57 -27.57 -10.92
CA LEU A 63 -21.90 -27.86 -12.19
C LEU A 63 -21.12 -29.18 -12.15
N ALA A 64 -20.37 -29.46 -11.09
CA ALA A 64 -19.63 -30.71 -10.93
C ALA A 64 -20.56 -31.94 -10.85
N LEU A 65 -21.69 -31.80 -10.14
CA LEU A 65 -22.72 -32.85 -10.08
C LEU A 65 -23.40 -33.04 -11.44
N ALA A 66 -23.63 -31.95 -12.18
CA ALA A 66 -24.17 -31.99 -13.53
C ALA A 66 -23.20 -32.67 -14.50
N GLU A 67 -21.89 -32.37 -14.42
CA GLU A 67 -20.86 -32.99 -15.27
C GLU A 67 -20.76 -34.50 -15.02
N THR A 68 -20.69 -34.92 -13.76
CA THR A 68 -20.54 -36.34 -13.39
C THR A 68 -21.74 -37.20 -13.79
N LYS A 69 -22.96 -36.62 -13.79
CA LYS A 69 -24.19 -37.33 -14.17
C LYS A 69 -24.54 -37.23 -15.64
N THR A 70 -23.99 -36.25 -16.36
CA THR A 70 -24.19 -36.14 -17.81
C THR A 70 -23.40 -37.25 -18.48
N THR A 71 -24.02 -38.02 -19.37
CA THR A 71 -23.33 -39.10 -20.10
C THR A 71 -22.74 -38.61 -21.41
N ASP A 72 -23.24 -37.48 -21.91
CA ASP A 72 -22.88 -36.93 -23.20
C ASP A 72 -21.58 -36.10 -23.15
N ASP A 73 -20.62 -36.46 -23.99
CA ASP A 73 -19.27 -35.88 -23.95
C ASP A 73 -19.21 -34.41 -24.39
N GLU A 74 -20.05 -33.99 -25.35
CA GLU A 74 -20.09 -32.61 -25.82
C GLU A 74 -20.74 -31.70 -24.75
N LEU A 75 -21.84 -32.17 -24.13
CA LEU A 75 -22.46 -31.43 -23.02
C LEU A 75 -21.52 -31.33 -21.81
N LYS A 76 -20.73 -32.39 -21.52
CA LYS A 76 -19.67 -32.32 -20.51
C LYS A 76 -18.60 -31.30 -20.87
N PHE A 77 -18.18 -31.26 -22.14
CA PHE A 77 -17.20 -30.29 -22.59
C PHE A 77 -17.71 -28.86 -22.37
N LEU A 78 -18.96 -28.57 -22.74
CA LEU A 78 -19.58 -27.26 -22.51
C LEU A 78 -19.72 -26.92 -21.03
N LEU A 79 -20.04 -27.91 -20.18
CA LEU A 79 -20.05 -27.73 -18.73
C LEU A 79 -18.67 -27.41 -18.17
N ARG A 80 -17.62 -28.09 -18.64
CA ARG A 80 -16.22 -27.80 -18.26
C ARG A 80 -15.77 -26.42 -18.71
N GLU A 81 -16.15 -26.01 -19.91
CA GLU A 81 -15.85 -24.66 -20.41
C GLU A 81 -16.57 -23.60 -19.56
N THR A 82 -17.83 -23.88 -19.18
CA THR A 82 -18.59 -23.02 -18.28
C THR A 82 -17.95 -22.95 -16.89
N GLU A 83 -17.48 -24.08 -16.34
CA GLU A 83 -16.79 -24.14 -15.06
C GLU A 83 -15.43 -23.44 -15.09
N ALA A 84 -14.66 -23.62 -16.16
CA ALA A 84 -13.37 -22.96 -16.36
C ALA A 84 -13.50 -21.44 -16.49
N GLY A 85 -14.66 -20.96 -16.95
CA GLY A 85 -15.00 -19.53 -17.03
C GLY A 85 -15.46 -18.90 -15.70
N LEU A 86 -15.52 -19.67 -14.60
CA LEU A 86 -15.95 -19.18 -13.30
C LEU A 86 -14.84 -18.42 -12.57
N ILE A 87 -15.21 -17.28 -12.00
CA ILE A 87 -14.40 -16.54 -11.03
C ILE A 87 -15.16 -16.38 -9.73
N ASP A 88 -14.50 -16.72 -8.63
CA ASP A 88 -15.06 -16.61 -7.29
C ASP A 88 -14.81 -15.21 -6.75
N LEU A 89 -15.87 -14.40 -6.70
CA LEU A 89 -15.85 -13.06 -6.13
C LEU A 89 -16.44 -13.10 -4.71
N PRO A 90 -15.86 -12.36 -3.74
CA PRO A 90 -16.42 -12.25 -2.40
C PRO A 90 -17.78 -11.54 -2.44
N THR A 91 -18.81 -12.07 -1.77
CA THR A 91 -20.16 -11.49 -1.76
C THR A 91 -20.31 -10.34 -0.78
N GLN A 92 -19.36 -10.15 0.14
CA GLN A 92 -19.37 -9.09 1.16
C GLN A 92 -18.07 -8.29 1.14
N HIS A 93 -18.20 -6.97 1.24
CA HIS A 93 -17.10 -6.01 1.30
C HIS A 93 -16.19 -6.30 2.50
N GLY A 94 -14.89 -6.08 2.34
CA GLY A 94 -13.91 -6.03 3.45
C GLY A 94 -13.51 -7.35 4.10
N VAL A 95 -14.09 -8.50 3.75
CA VAL A 95 -13.76 -9.78 4.41
C VAL A 95 -13.04 -10.72 3.45
N SER A 96 -11.72 -10.88 3.62
CA SER A 96 -10.91 -11.89 2.88
C SER A 96 -11.40 -13.34 3.09
N GLN A 97 -12.28 -13.58 4.07
CA GLN A 97 -12.92 -14.86 4.40
C GLN A 97 -14.47 -14.81 4.32
N GLY A 98 -15.05 -13.87 3.56
CA GLY A 98 -16.49 -13.85 3.33
C GLY A 98 -16.96 -14.98 2.39
N PRO A 99 -18.25 -15.33 2.38
CA PRO A 99 -18.80 -16.26 1.39
C PRO A 99 -18.43 -15.78 -0.02
N ARG A 100 -17.91 -16.69 -0.84
CA ARG A 100 -17.56 -16.40 -2.24
C ARG A 100 -18.68 -16.94 -3.12
N SER A 101 -19.19 -16.11 -4.02
CA SER A 101 -20.09 -16.57 -5.07
C SER A 101 -19.34 -16.66 -6.37
N SER A 102 -19.54 -17.77 -7.08
CA SER A 102 -18.95 -17.99 -8.39
C SER A 102 -19.76 -17.26 -9.45
N TYR A 103 -19.07 -16.46 -10.27
CA TYR A 103 -19.65 -15.73 -11.40
C TYR A 103 -19.00 -16.20 -12.70
N SER A 104 -19.76 -16.29 -13.79
CA SER A 104 -19.20 -16.61 -15.11
C SER A 104 -18.75 -15.33 -15.82
N PHE A 105 -17.54 -15.35 -16.40
CA PHE A 105 -17.04 -14.26 -17.24
C PHE A 105 -17.67 -14.20 -18.63
N ARG A 106 -18.09 -15.36 -19.14
CA ARG A 106 -18.76 -15.47 -20.44
C ARG A 106 -20.26 -15.57 -20.23
N SER A 107 -21.01 -14.95 -21.13
CA SER A 107 -22.45 -15.15 -21.21
C SER A 107 -22.73 -16.62 -21.49
N HIS A 108 -23.64 -17.23 -20.73
CA HIS A 108 -24.02 -18.62 -20.98
C HIS A 108 -24.56 -18.81 -22.40
N ALA A 109 -25.20 -17.79 -22.97
CA ALA A 109 -25.70 -17.82 -24.35
C ALA A 109 -24.61 -17.85 -25.43
N ASP A 110 -23.38 -17.38 -25.12
CA ASP A 110 -22.26 -17.41 -26.07
C ASP A 110 -21.61 -18.79 -26.09
N THR A 111 -21.55 -19.47 -24.94
CA THR A 111 -20.99 -20.83 -24.81
C THR A 111 -22.01 -21.88 -25.27
N TRP A 112 -23.28 -21.73 -24.89
CA TRP A 112 -24.34 -22.70 -25.16
C TRP A 112 -25.15 -22.28 -26.39
N THR A 113 -24.63 -22.61 -27.58
CA THR A 113 -25.31 -22.39 -28.86
C THR A 113 -25.78 -23.70 -29.48
N VAL A 114 -26.80 -23.67 -30.34
CA VAL A 114 -27.24 -24.86 -31.11
C VAL A 114 -26.08 -25.51 -31.87
N ARG A 115 -25.17 -24.71 -32.42
CA ARG A 115 -23.99 -25.22 -33.14
C ARG A 115 -23.00 -25.92 -32.21
N SER A 116 -22.75 -25.39 -31.02
CA SER A 116 -21.88 -26.03 -30.02
C SER A 116 -22.46 -27.34 -29.50
N VAL A 117 -23.76 -27.37 -29.19
CA VAL A 117 -24.45 -28.54 -28.63
C VAL A 117 -24.59 -29.67 -29.66
N LEU A 118 -24.78 -29.32 -30.94
CA LEU A 118 -24.78 -30.26 -32.06
C LEU A 118 -23.39 -30.53 -32.64
N GLY A 119 -22.37 -29.82 -32.14
CA GLY A 119 -20.97 -29.94 -32.52
C GLY A 119 -20.51 -31.40 -32.42
N GLY A 120 -19.82 -31.88 -33.45
CA GLY A 120 -19.31 -33.27 -33.51
C GLY A 120 -20.36 -34.37 -33.76
N ARG A 121 -21.66 -34.13 -33.61
CA ARG A 121 -22.70 -35.20 -33.73
C ARG A 121 -23.43 -35.24 -35.07
N MET A 122 -23.46 -34.10 -35.76
CA MET A 122 -24.14 -33.95 -37.04
C MET A 122 -23.53 -32.83 -37.86
N ASN A 123 -23.48 -33.01 -39.17
CA ASN A 123 -23.07 -31.94 -40.08
C ASN A 123 -24.25 -30.98 -40.30
N LEU A 124 -24.36 -29.94 -39.46
CA LEU A 124 -25.45 -28.97 -39.53
C LEU A 124 -25.52 -28.27 -40.90
N ALA A 125 -24.38 -27.99 -41.52
CA ALA A 125 -24.34 -27.38 -42.85
C ALA A 125 -24.98 -28.28 -43.92
N LEU A 126 -24.74 -29.59 -43.87
CA LEU A 126 -25.40 -30.54 -44.77
C LEU A 126 -26.90 -30.65 -44.47
N PHE A 127 -27.35 -30.47 -43.22
CA PHE A 127 -28.77 -30.48 -42.84
C PHE A 127 -29.52 -29.31 -43.46
N GLU A 128 -28.91 -28.13 -43.36
CA GLU A 128 -29.44 -26.86 -43.83
C GLU A 128 -29.45 -26.77 -45.36
N THR A 129 -28.50 -27.43 -46.03
CA THR A 129 -28.40 -27.46 -47.50
C THR A 129 -29.21 -28.57 -48.17
N MET A 130 -29.70 -29.58 -47.43
CA MET A 130 -30.50 -30.69 -48.00
C MET A 130 -31.75 -30.25 -48.79
N PRO A 131 -32.55 -29.26 -48.37
CA PRO A 131 -33.66 -28.74 -49.17
C PRO A 131 -33.23 -28.29 -50.58
N ASN A 132 -32.08 -27.64 -50.67
CA ASN A 132 -31.54 -27.16 -51.96
C ASN A 132 -31.08 -28.33 -52.83
N LEU A 133 -30.48 -29.36 -52.22
CA LEU A 133 -30.11 -30.60 -52.92
C LEU A 133 -31.32 -31.36 -53.45
N LEU A 134 -32.43 -31.41 -52.70
CA LEU A 134 -33.68 -32.04 -53.14
C LEU A 134 -34.32 -31.32 -54.32
N ILE A 135 -34.33 -29.98 -54.30
CA ILE A 135 -34.78 -29.17 -55.44
C ILE A 135 -33.87 -29.42 -56.64
N GLY A 136 -32.55 -29.31 -56.45
CA GLY A 136 -31.56 -29.51 -57.50
C GLY A 136 -31.66 -30.89 -58.15
N PHE A 137 -31.83 -31.94 -57.35
CA PHE A 137 -32.02 -33.30 -57.83
C PHE A 137 -33.34 -33.48 -58.60
N GLY A 138 -34.44 -32.90 -58.09
CA GLY A 138 -35.73 -32.91 -58.78
C GLY A 138 -35.68 -32.22 -60.15
N LEU A 139 -35.05 -31.05 -60.23
CA LEU A 139 -34.83 -30.31 -61.48
C LEU A 139 -33.90 -31.06 -62.43
N MET A 140 -32.80 -31.62 -61.93
CA MET A 140 -31.87 -32.42 -62.71
C MET A 140 -32.59 -33.61 -63.37
N CYS A 141 -33.43 -34.32 -62.62
CA CYS A 141 -34.23 -35.42 -63.16
C CYS A 141 -35.13 -34.93 -64.30
N THR A 142 -35.84 -33.82 -64.11
CA THR A 142 -36.71 -33.25 -65.15
C THR A 142 -35.94 -32.84 -66.40
N PHE A 143 -34.76 -32.23 -66.28
CA PHE A 143 -33.92 -31.89 -67.44
C PHE A 143 -33.41 -33.12 -68.19
N ILE A 144 -32.91 -34.14 -67.48
CA ILE A 144 -32.47 -35.40 -68.09
C ILE A 144 -33.63 -36.02 -68.87
N PHE A 145 -34.80 -36.01 -68.26
CA PHE A 145 -36.00 -36.56 -68.86
C PHE A 145 -36.47 -35.79 -70.09
N LEU A 146 -36.42 -34.46 -70.08
CA LEU A 146 -36.69 -33.64 -71.26
C LEU A 146 -35.66 -33.89 -72.37
N ALA A 147 -34.37 -33.99 -72.04
CA ALA A 147 -33.32 -34.29 -73.00
C ALA A 147 -33.55 -35.64 -73.71
N VAL A 148 -33.87 -36.69 -72.95
CA VAL A 148 -34.21 -38.02 -73.52
C VAL A 148 -35.49 -37.95 -74.36
N ALA A 149 -36.51 -37.19 -73.94
CA ALA A 149 -37.74 -37.04 -74.70
C ALA A 149 -37.49 -36.38 -76.07
N LEU A 150 -36.70 -35.30 -76.07
CA LEU A 150 -36.32 -34.56 -77.28
C LEU A 150 -35.46 -35.42 -78.21
N GLN A 151 -34.54 -36.21 -77.66
CA GLN A 151 -33.73 -37.15 -78.45
C GLN A 151 -34.61 -38.20 -79.14
N GLN A 152 -35.58 -38.78 -78.43
CA GLN A 152 -36.51 -39.77 -79.01
C GLN A 152 -37.42 -39.14 -80.07
N ALA A 153 -37.97 -37.95 -79.81
CA ALA A 153 -38.77 -37.22 -80.79
C ALA A 153 -37.96 -36.85 -82.04
N GLY A 154 -36.71 -36.41 -81.87
CA GLY A 154 -35.79 -36.09 -82.97
C GLY A 154 -35.43 -37.30 -83.83
N LEU A 155 -35.32 -38.50 -83.25
CA LEU A 155 -35.11 -39.74 -84.00
C LEU A 155 -36.38 -40.17 -84.75
N ALA A 156 -37.55 -40.06 -84.12
CA ALA A 156 -38.83 -40.42 -84.74
C ALA A 156 -39.20 -39.51 -85.93
N LEU A 157 -38.83 -38.22 -85.86
CA LEU A 157 -39.07 -37.25 -86.93
C LEU A 157 -38.08 -37.38 -88.11
N ASN A 158 -36.92 -38.01 -87.92
CA ASN A 158 -35.89 -38.20 -88.96
C ASN A 158 -36.04 -39.50 -89.76
N ALA A 159 -36.93 -40.42 -89.38
CA ALA A 159 -37.22 -41.60 -90.17
C ALA A 159 -37.90 -41.16 -91.48
N LEU A 160 -37.21 -41.28 -92.61
CA LEU A 160 -37.73 -40.90 -93.93
C LEU A 160 -39.06 -41.64 -94.18
N ASP A 161 -40.10 -40.86 -94.52
CA ASP A 161 -41.50 -41.25 -94.82
C ASP A 161 -42.53 -41.14 -93.67
N VAL A 162 -42.52 -39.99 -92.97
CA VAL A 162 -43.49 -39.71 -91.89
C VAL A 162 -44.84 -39.22 -92.46
N SER A 163 -45.87 -40.04 -92.34
CA SER A 163 -47.27 -39.62 -92.58
C SER A 163 -47.68 -38.54 -91.57
N ALA A 164 -48.49 -37.54 -91.95
CA ALA A 164 -48.95 -36.46 -91.05
C ALA A 164 -49.54 -36.97 -89.71
N ARG A 165 -50.14 -38.17 -89.71
CA ARG A 165 -50.61 -38.84 -88.49
C ARG A 165 -49.49 -39.29 -87.54
N GLN A 166 -48.33 -39.72 -88.02
CA GLN A 166 -47.19 -40.10 -87.18
C GLN A 166 -46.50 -38.89 -86.55
N GLN A 167 -46.51 -37.73 -87.23
CA GLN A 167 -46.03 -36.47 -86.65
C GLN A 167 -46.91 -36.01 -85.48
N ASP A 168 -48.23 -36.00 -85.65
CA ASP A 168 -49.17 -35.67 -84.57
C ASP A 168 -49.05 -36.64 -83.40
N GLN A 169 -48.89 -37.93 -83.68
CA GLN A 169 -48.76 -38.95 -82.64
C GLN A 169 -47.42 -38.83 -81.88
N ALA A 170 -46.34 -38.43 -82.55
CA ALA A 170 -45.05 -38.12 -81.92
C ALA A 170 -45.11 -36.84 -81.06
N LEU A 171 -45.82 -35.81 -81.51
CA LEU A 171 -46.03 -34.58 -80.73
C LEU A 171 -46.92 -34.80 -79.51
N GLN A 172 -48.01 -35.57 -79.65
CA GLN A 172 -48.86 -35.95 -78.52
C GLN A 172 -48.09 -36.78 -77.48
N SER A 173 -47.28 -37.73 -77.95
CA SER A 173 -46.39 -38.53 -77.09
C SER A 173 -45.36 -37.64 -76.38
N LEU A 174 -44.77 -36.67 -77.08
CA LEU A 174 -43.81 -35.72 -76.49
C LEU A 174 -44.45 -34.89 -75.36
N ILE A 175 -45.66 -34.36 -75.58
CA ILE A 175 -46.36 -33.53 -74.58
C ILE A 175 -46.77 -34.38 -73.36
N ALA A 176 -47.35 -35.56 -73.58
CA ALA A 176 -47.74 -36.46 -72.49
C ALA A 176 -46.53 -36.94 -71.68
N THR A 177 -45.43 -37.27 -72.39
CA THR A 177 -44.18 -37.69 -71.76
C THR A 177 -43.53 -36.53 -70.99
N ALA A 178 -43.47 -35.32 -71.56
CA ALA A 178 -42.93 -34.13 -70.91
C ALA A 178 -43.72 -33.75 -69.64
N GLY A 179 -45.06 -33.84 -69.67
CA GLY A 179 -45.93 -33.60 -68.53
C GLY A 179 -45.64 -34.51 -67.33
N GLY A 180 -45.54 -35.83 -67.56
CA GLY A 180 -45.22 -36.81 -66.51
C GLY A 180 -43.84 -36.64 -65.87
N LYS A 181 -42.91 -35.98 -66.57
CA LYS A 181 -41.53 -35.74 -66.12
C LYS A 181 -41.39 -34.53 -65.19
N PHE A 182 -42.44 -33.73 -65.02
CA PHE A 182 -42.50 -32.69 -63.98
C PHE A 182 -42.81 -33.25 -62.59
N ILE A 183 -43.34 -34.48 -62.49
CA ILE A 183 -43.69 -35.12 -61.21
C ILE A 183 -42.46 -35.24 -60.30
N THR A 184 -41.28 -35.55 -60.85
CA THR A 184 -40.03 -35.63 -60.07
C THR A 184 -39.59 -34.28 -59.52
N SER A 185 -39.79 -33.19 -60.27
CA SER A 185 -39.49 -31.82 -59.81
C SER A 185 -40.49 -31.38 -58.73
N ILE A 186 -41.78 -31.64 -58.93
CA ILE A 186 -42.82 -31.38 -57.93
C ILE A 186 -42.52 -32.14 -56.64
N ALA A 187 -42.13 -33.42 -56.73
CA ALA A 187 -41.74 -34.22 -55.58
C ALA A 187 -40.51 -33.64 -54.86
N GLY A 188 -39.46 -33.24 -55.60
CA GLY A 188 -38.27 -32.60 -55.03
C GLY A 188 -38.60 -31.29 -54.30
N LEU A 189 -39.44 -30.45 -54.91
CA LEU A 189 -39.88 -29.18 -54.33
C LEU A 189 -40.74 -29.38 -53.08
N LEU A 190 -41.72 -30.29 -53.14
CA LEU A 190 -42.55 -30.63 -51.97
C LEU A 190 -41.71 -31.17 -50.81
N CYS A 191 -40.79 -32.09 -51.09
CA CYS A 191 -39.88 -32.62 -50.07
C CYS A 191 -39.00 -31.52 -49.48
N SER A 192 -38.52 -30.58 -50.31
CA SER A 192 -37.71 -29.45 -49.89
C SER A 192 -38.46 -28.48 -48.97
N LEU A 193 -39.70 -28.12 -49.32
CA LEU A 193 -40.55 -27.26 -48.49
C LEU A 193 -40.85 -27.91 -47.14
N VAL A 194 -41.25 -29.19 -47.14
CA VAL A 194 -41.53 -29.94 -45.92
C VAL A 194 -40.27 -30.07 -45.06
N TRP A 195 -39.11 -30.35 -45.66
CA TRP A 195 -37.84 -30.41 -44.95
C TRP A 195 -37.50 -29.07 -44.32
N ASN A 196 -37.55 -27.96 -45.08
CA ASN A 196 -37.17 -26.63 -44.58
C ASN A 196 -38.04 -26.23 -43.37
N TRP A 197 -39.36 -26.38 -43.50
CA TRP A 197 -40.29 -26.10 -42.40
C TRP A 197 -40.01 -26.95 -41.17
N ARG A 198 -39.90 -28.28 -41.33
CA ARG A 198 -39.67 -29.20 -40.21
C ARG A 198 -38.27 -29.06 -39.60
N ALA A 199 -37.27 -28.71 -40.39
CA ALA A 199 -35.91 -28.44 -39.93
C ALA A 199 -35.88 -27.20 -39.02
N LYS A 200 -36.51 -26.10 -39.43
CA LYS A 200 -36.64 -24.89 -38.60
C LYS A 200 -37.33 -25.19 -37.27
N VAL A 201 -38.48 -25.86 -37.31
CA VAL A 201 -39.22 -26.25 -36.08
C VAL A 201 -38.34 -27.13 -35.17
N ALA A 202 -37.57 -28.06 -35.71
CA ALA A 202 -36.70 -28.92 -34.90
C ALA A 202 -35.56 -28.13 -34.23
N LEU A 203 -34.94 -27.19 -34.96
CA LEU A 203 -33.86 -26.35 -34.45
C LEU A 203 -34.36 -25.31 -33.44
N GLU A 204 -35.51 -24.67 -33.68
CA GLU A 204 -36.14 -23.72 -32.77
C GLU A 204 -36.53 -24.38 -31.43
N ASN A 205 -37.07 -25.59 -31.46
CA ASN A 205 -37.37 -26.35 -30.25
C ASN A 205 -36.12 -26.68 -29.43
N LEU A 206 -34.99 -26.96 -30.10
CA LEU A 206 -33.71 -27.17 -29.44
C LEU A 206 -33.18 -25.86 -28.86
N GLN A 207 -33.19 -24.77 -29.63
CA GLN A 207 -32.78 -23.43 -29.18
C GLN A 207 -33.56 -23.02 -27.93
N SER A 208 -34.88 -23.15 -27.92
CA SER A 208 -35.71 -22.82 -26.74
C SER A 208 -35.36 -23.65 -25.51
N SER A 209 -34.96 -24.92 -25.69
CA SER A 209 -34.53 -25.78 -24.58
C SER A 209 -33.15 -25.36 -24.04
N ILE A 210 -32.25 -24.93 -24.93
CA ILE A 210 -30.95 -24.35 -24.57
C ILE A 210 -31.15 -23.01 -23.86
N ASP A 211 -32.05 -22.15 -24.34
CA ASP A 211 -32.34 -20.85 -23.69
C ASP A 211 -32.88 -21.06 -22.27
N THR A 212 -33.75 -22.07 -22.07
CA THR A 212 -34.24 -22.45 -20.75
C THR A 212 -33.10 -22.90 -19.84
N LEU A 213 -32.20 -23.75 -20.35
CA LEU A 213 -30.98 -24.17 -19.64
C LEU A 213 -30.10 -22.96 -19.29
N CYS A 214 -29.90 -22.02 -20.22
CA CYS A 214 -29.13 -20.79 -20.00
C CYS A 214 -29.76 -19.92 -18.90
N HIS A 215 -31.09 -19.83 -18.84
CA HIS A 215 -31.79 -19.13 -17.77
C HIS A 215 -31.59 -19.82 -16.41
N THR A 216 -31.70 -21.15 -16.35
CA THR A 216 -31.41 -21.92 -15.13
C THR A 216 -29.95 -21.74 -14.71
N LEU A 217 -29.00 -21.83 -15.65
CA LEU A 217 -27.59 -21.59 -15.42
C LEU A 217 -27.35 -20.17 -14.89
N ARG A 218 -27.94 -19.14 -15.51
CA ARG A 218 -27.82 -17.75 -15.05
C ARG A 218 -28.38 -17.54 -13.64
N SER A 219 -29.43 -18.28 -13.27
CA SER A 219 -29.99 -18.24 -11.90
C SER A 219 -29.09 -18.87 -10.85
N LYS A 220 -28.31 -19.90 -11.21
CA LYS A 220 -27.37 -20.60 -10.32
C LYS A 220 -25.96 -20.02 -10.34
N VAL A 221 -25.58 -19.47 -11.49
CA VAL A 221 -24.28 -18.91 -11.84
C VAL A 221 -24.54 -17.62 -12.61
N PRO A 222 -24.62 -16.48 -11.92
CA PRO A 222 -24.79 -15.21 -12.60
C PRO A 222 -23.58 -14.97 -13.53
N ASP A 223 -23.85 -14.63 -14.79
CA ASP A 223 -22.85 -14.35 -15.83
C ASP A 223 -22.51 -12.85 -15.93
N ASN A 224 -22.70 -12.13 -14.83
CA ASN A 224 -22.37 -10.72 -14.68
C ASN A 224 -21.04 -10.52 -13.96
N ALA A 225 -20.06 -11.42 -14.12
CA ALA A 225 -18.76 -11.32 -13.45
C ALA A 225 -18.06 -9.98 -13.75
N ALA A 226 -18.15 -9.47 -14.98
CA ALA A 226 -17.58 -8.17 -15.33
C ALA A 226 -18.23 -7.03 -14.52
N GLU A 227 -19.55 -7.00 -14.44
CA GLU A 227 -20.28 -5.99 -13.66
C GLU A 227 -20.03 -6.14 -12.15
N ALA A 228 -20.04 -7.38 -11.64
CA ALA A 228 -19.75 -7.68 -10.24
C ALA A 228 -18.30 -7.29 -9.87
N SER A 229 -17.33 -7.51 -10.77
CA SER A 229 -15.94 -7.13 -10.56
C SER A 229 -15.75 -5.60 -10.55
N VAL A 230 -16.46 -4.86 -11.41
CA VAL A 230 -16.43 -3.38 -11.43
C VAL A 230 -17.09 -2.81 -10.17
N ARG A 231 -18.24 -3.36 -9.74
CA ARG A 231 -18.87 -2.96 -8.47
C ARG A 231 -17.95 -3.22 -7.29
N MET A 232 -17.25 -4.36 -7.27
CA MET A 232 -16.26 -4.68 -6.25
C MET A 232 -15.04 -3.74 -6.29
N GLN A 233 -14.55 -3.35 -7.47
CA GLN A 233 -13.47 -2.38 -7.59
C GLN A 233 -13.90 -1.01 -7.06
N LEU A 234 -15.11 -0.55 -7.41
CA LEU A 234 -15.64 0.72 -6.93
C LEU A 234 -15.79 0.72 -5.40
N ALA A 235 -16.27 -0.39 -4.84
CA ALA A 235 -16.34 -0.62 -3.41
C ALA A 235 -14.98 -0.55 -2.72
N LEU A 236 -13.97 -1.27 -3.25
CA LEU A 236 -12.60 -1.23 -2.73
C LEU A 236 -12.00 0.18 -2.81
N PHE A 237 -12.29 0.93 -3.88
CA PHE A 237 -11.86 2.32 -3.98
C PHE A 237 -12.49 3.21 -2.90
N GLN A 238 -13.77 3.00 -2.58
CA GLN A 238 -14.43 3.72 -1.48
C GLN A 238 -13.83 3.36 -0.12
N ASP A 239 -13.59 2.07 0.15
CA ASP A 239 -12.94 1.62 1.38
C ASP A 239 -11.53 2.22 1.52
N ILE A 240 -10.74 2.23 0.45
CA ILE A 240 -9.41 2.87 0.44
C ILE A 240 -9.51 4.37 0.70
N LEU A 241 -10.51 5.05 0.14
CA LEU A 241 -10.71 6.48 0.38
C LEU A 241 -11.11 6.78 1.83
N ASP A 242 -11.95 5.95 2.43
CA ASP A 242 -12.35 6.09 3.83
C ASP A 242 -11.20 5.76 4.78
N GLU A 243 -10.43 4.70 4.49
CA GLU A 243 -9.19 4.37 5.20
C GLU A 243 -8.20 5.54 5.11
N ASN A 244 -8.01 6.12 3.92
CA ASN A 244 -7.11 7.26 3.70
C ASN A 244 -7.60 8.52 4.43
N ARG A 245 -8.92 8.80 4.43
CA ARG A 245 -9.52 9.88 5.23
C ARG A 245 -9.27 9.66 6.72
N SER A 246 -9.40 8.43 7.19
CA SER A 246 -9.12 8.09 8.59
C SER A 246 -7.64 8.26 8.94
N GLN A 247 -6.72 7.85 8.05
CA GLN A 247 -5.28 8.07 8.19
C GLN A 247 -4.91 9.55 8.22
N VAL A 248 -5.52 10.37 7.34
CA VAL A 248 -5.33 11.83 7.36
C VAL A 248 -5.87 12.44 8.66
N SER A 249 -7.00 11.94 9.18
CA SER A 249 -7.53 12.38 10.47
C SER A 249 -6.60 12.01 11.63
N GLN A 250 -6.00 10.81 11.59
CA GLN A 250 -4.99 10.38 12.56
C GLN A 250 -3.70 11.18 12.45
N LEU A 251 -3.24 11.51 11.24
CA LEU A 251 -2.09 12.39 10.99
C LEU A 251 -2.34 13.81 11.53
N ARG A 252 -3.54 14.37 11.37
CA ARG A 252 -3.89 15.67 11.97
C ARG A 252 -3.93 15.64 13.50
N ARG A 253 -4.39 14.53 14.08
CA ARG A 253 -4.32 14.34 15.55
C ARG A 253 -2.89 14.18 16.01
N PHE A 254 -2.08 13.40 15.30
CA PHE A 254 -0.66 13.26 15.55
C PHE A 254 0.07 14.61 15.43
N GLU A 255 -0.24 15.43 14.43
CA GLU A 255 0.29 16.79 14.29
C GLU A 255 -0.06 17.66 15.51
N GLY A 256 -1.33 17.63 15.96
CA GLY A 256 -1.77 18.36 17.15
C GLY A 256 -1.13 17.86 18.45
N ASP A 257 -1.06 16.54 18.62
CA ASP A 257 -0.45 15.89 19.78
C ASP A 257 1.07 16.10 19.78
N PHE A 258 1.71 16.11 18.62
CA PHE A 258 3.14 16.37 18.44
C PHE A 258 3.49 17.84 18.70
N ALA A 259 2.67 18.79 18.23
CA ALA A 259 2.85 20.20 18.53
C ALA A 259 2.70 20.49 20.03
N ASN A 260 1.70 19.87 20.68
CA ASN A 260 1.51 19.98 22.12
C ASN A 260 2.63 19.28 22.90
N ALA A 261 3.07 18.08 22.47
CA ALA A 261 4.15 17.35 23.13
C ALA A 261 5.51 18.03 22.97
N ILE A 262 5.79 18.68 21.84
CA ILE A 262 6.98 19.53 21.67
C ILE A 262 6.86 20.78 22.53
N GLY A 263 5.71 21.44 22.57
CA GLY A 263 5.49 22.60 23.45
C GLY A 263 5.71 22.24 24.92
N ASP A 264 5.16 21.12 25.37
CA ASP A 264 5.31 20.60 26.72
C ASP A 264 6.72 20.11 27.00
N ALA A 265 7.38 19.40 26.07
CA ALA A 265 8.74 18.92 26.26
C ALA A 265 9.75 20.07 26.23
N LEU A 266 9.59 21.05 25.35
CA LEU A 266 10.42 22.25 25.30
C LEU A 266 10.22 23.07 26.57
N SER A 267 8.99 23.27 27.04
CA SER A 267 8.72 23.97 28.29
C SER A 267 9.26 23.19 29.51
N ARG A 268 9.02 21.88 29.59
CA ARG A 268 9.51 21.01 30.68
C ARG A 268 11.02 20.86 30.73
N ASN A 269 11.72 20.99 29.60
CA ASN A 269 13.16 20.78 29.54
C ASN A 269 13.96 22.10 29.51
N MET A 270 13.36 23.20 29.03
CA MET A 270 13.98 24.53 29.04
C MET A 270 13.90 25.21 30.40
N GLN A 271 12.78 25.08 31.13
CA GLN A 271 12.64 25.65 32.48
C GLN A 271 13.74 25.15 33.45
N PRO A 272 13.99 23.83 33.60
CA PRO A 272 15.08 23.34 34.44
C PRO A 272 16.47 23.61 33.87
N ALA A 273 16.62 23.80 32.55
CA ALA A 273 17.89 24.23 31.96
C ALA A 273 18.22 25.69 32.30
N PHE A 274 17.22 26.58 32.26
CA PHE A 274 17.35 27.96 32.71
C PHE A 274 17.53 28.06 34.23
N ASP A 275 16.83 27.24 35.02
CA ASP A 275 17.03 27.16 36.47
C ASP A 275 18.42 26.62 36.82
N LYS A 276 18.95 25.65 36.07
CA LYS A 276 20.33 25.15 36.24
C LYS A 276 21.36 26.20 35.84
N LEU A 277 21.12 26.99 34.80
CA LEU A 277 21.99 28.11 34.42
C LEU A 277 21.94 29.23 35.45
N ALA A 278 20.76 29.52 36.02
CA ALA A 278 20.60 30.45 37.14
C ALA A 278 21.31 29.94 38.40
N GLN A 279 21.16 28.65 38.74
CA GLN A 279 21.91 28.00 39.83
C GLN A 279 23.41 28.00 39.58
N LEU A 280 23.86 27.82 38.34
CA LEU A 280 25.28 27.88 38.00
C LEU A 280 25.82 29.30 38.23
N ALA A 281 25.07 30.33 37.83
CA ALA A 281 25.39 31.74 38.10
C ALA A 281 25.43 32.02 39.62
N ASP A 282 24.48 31.49 40.38
CA ASP A 282 24.42 31.63 41.85
C ASP A 282 25.56 30.87 42.55
N SER A 283 25.94 29.71 42.02
CA SER A 283 27.08 28.92 42.52
C SER A 283 28.43 29.59 42.23
N ILE A 284 28.56 30.27 41.08
CA ILE A 284 29.72 31.10 40.74
C ILE A 284 29.80 32.32 41.67
N GLN A 285 28.67 32.96 41.97
CA GLN A 285 28.59 34.07 42.91
C GLN A 285 28.94 33.64 44.33
N THR A 286 28.42 32.50 44.78
CA THR A 286 28.70 31.90 46.10
C THR A 286 30.15 31.44 46.21
N SER A 287 30.70 30.83 45.16
CA SER A 287 32.11 30.46 45.09
C SER A 287 33.02 31.68 45.13
N SER A 288 32.68 32.75 44.41
CA SER A 288 33.40 34.04 44.43
C SER A 288 33.36 34.70 45.82
N GLN A 289 32.24 34.64 46.52
CA GLN A 289 32.13 35.07 47.92
C GLN A 289 32.95 34.18 48.88
N SER A 290 32.96 32.86 48.67
CA SER A 290 33.78 31.93 49.45
C SER A 290 35.28 32.16 49.25
N PHE A 291 35.70 32.49 48.03
CA PHE A 291 37.07 32.91 47.71
C PHE A 291 37.42 34.25 48.39
N GLY A 292 36.52 35.23 48.38
CA GLY A 292 36.69 36.48 49.10
C GLY A 292 36.81 36.30 50.62
N ASN A 293 35.98 35.43 51.19
CA ASN A 293 36.00 35.09 52.62
C ASN A 293 37.24 34.28 53.01
N ALA A 294 37.70 33.34 52.17
CA ALA A 294 38.93 32.59 52.40
C ALA A 294 40.17 33.49 52.32
N GLY A 295 40.21 34.44 51.37
CA GLY A 295 41.25 35.46 51.29
C GLY A 295 41.26 36.41 52.50
N SER A 296 40.07 36.80 52.97
CA SER A 296 39.93 37.61 54.19
C SER A 296 40.34 36.84 55.45
N GLN A 297 39.95 35.56 55.58
CA GLN A 297 40.38 34.70 56.69
C GLN A 297 41.88 34.45 56.70
N ALA A 298 42.50 34.21 55.54
CA ALA A 298 43.95 34.06 55.44
C ALA A 298 44.68 35.36 55.84
N ALA A 299 44.16 36.53 55.45
CA ALA A 299 44.70 37.82 55.88
C ALA A 299 44.53 38.06 57.39
N VAL A 300 43.40 37.63 57.97
CA VAL A 300 43.14 37.70 59.42
C VAL A 300 44.07 36.77 60.20
N GLU A 301 44.25 35.52 59.76
CA GLU A 301 45.17 34.56 60.39
C GLU A 301 46.63 35.03 60.27
N LEU A 302 47.04 35.59 59.13
CA LEU A 302 48.36 36.21 58.96
C LEU A 302 48.55 37.43 59.86
N SER A 303 47.54 38.29 59.99
CA SER A 303 47.58 39.43 60.91
C SER A 303 47.71 38.97 62.36
N LYS A 304 46.96 37.95 62.75
CA LYS A 304 46.98 37.37 64.10
C LYS A 304 48.32 36.68 64.41
N ALA A 305 48.90 36.00 63.42
CA ALA A 305 50.24 35.45 63.52
C ALA A 305 51.31 36.56 63.65
N GLY A 306 51.19 37.64 62.87
CA GLY A 306 52.06 38.81 62.96
C GLY A 306 51.96 39.56 64.30
N GLU A 307 50.75 39.67 64.85
CA GLU A 307 50.51 40.24 66.19
C GLU A 307 51.11 39.36 67.28
N THR A 308 50.91 38.04 67.20
CA THR A 308 51.49 37.06 68.14
C THR A 308 53.03 37.07 68.08
N LEU A 309 53.61 37.18 66.89
CA LEU A 309 55.06 37.31 66.69
C LEU A 309 55.58 38.61 67.31
N THR A 310 54.92 39.74 67.04
CA THR A 310 55.31 41.04 67.58
C THR A 310 55.24 41.05 69.11
N GLN A 311 54.19 40.46 69.67
CA GLN A 311 54.01 40.35 71.12
C GLN A 311 55.01 39.38 71.75
N GLY A 312 55.29 38.24 71.11
CA GLY A 312 56.30 37.27 71.56
C GLY A 312 57.72 37.85 71.55
N ILE A 313 58.08 38.57 70.49
CA ILE A 313 59.38 39.27 70.39
C ILE A 313 59.45 40.40 71.41
N SER A 314 58.40 41.21 71.57
CA SER A 314 58.37 42.31 72.55
C SER A 314 58.53 41.78 73.98
N THR A 315 57.84 40.70 74.33
CA THR A 315 57.95 40.04 75.63
C THR A 315 59.34 39.41 75.83
N GLY A 316 59.88 38.77 74.78
CA GLY A 316 61.23 38.23 74.77
C GLY A 316 62.29 39.31 74.99
N LEU A 317 62.22 40.41 74.24
CA LEU A 317 63.14 41.55 74.38
C LEU A 317 63.03 42.22 75.75
N ALA A 318 61.82 42.35 76.30
CA ALA A 318 61.62 42.90 77.64
C ALA A 318 62.28 41.98 78.69
N SER A 319 62.03 40.68 78.63
CA SER A 319 62.65 39.71 79.55
C SER A 319 64.17 39.65 79.42
N PHE A 320 64.69 39.79 78.21
CA PHE A 320 66.12 39.92 77.95
C PHE A 320 66.68 41.22 78.53
N GLY A 321 65.98 42.34 78.32
CA GLY A 321 66.33 43.64 78.90
C GLY A 321 66.40 43.61 80.42
N ASP A 322 65.41 42.98 81.07
CA ASP A 322 65.38 42.78 82.52
C ASP A 322 66.52 41.87 83.01
N ALA A 323 66.81 40.80 82.28
CA ALA A 323 67.92 39.89 82.60
C ALA A 323 69.28 40.60 82.46
N VAL A 324 69.47 41.37 81.39
CA VAL A 324 70.68 42.18 81.17
C VAL A 324 70.79 43.29 82.21
N GLY A 325 69.69 43.96 82.57
CA GLY A 325 69.65 44.97 83.63
C GLY A 325 70.02 44.38 84.99
N THR A 326 69.46 43.21 85.32
CA THR A 326 69.79 42.46 86.54
C THR A 326 71.25 42.06 86.56
N LEU A 327 71.80 41.58 85.44
CA LEU A 327 73.20 41.22 85.31
C LEU A 327 74.10 42.46 85.46
N ALA A 328 73.75 43.59 84.84
CA ALA A 328 74.50 44.84 84.94
C ALA A 328 74.54 45.36 86.39
N GLN A 329 73.40 45.35 87.08
CA GLN A 329 73.30 45.71 88.50
C GLN A 329 74.15 44.75 89.37
N THR A 330 74.11 43.46 89.06
CA THR A 330 74.89 42.44 89.76
C THR A 330 76.39 42.63 89.55
N ILE A 331 76.83 42.99 88.34
CA ILE A 331 78.24 43.32 88.05
C ILE A 331 78.67 44.57 88.84
N GLN A 332 77.83 45.59 88.92
CA GLN A 332 78.11 46.78 89.74
C GLN A 332 78.22 46.43 91.23
N ASN A 333 77.25 45.68 91.75
CA ASN A 333 77.28 45.21 93.14
C ASN A 333 78.53 44.37 93.41
N THR A 334 78.90 43.47 92.49
CA THR A 334 80.13 42.68 92.58
C THR A 334 81.38 43.56 92.65
N ARG A 335 81.47 44.61 91.82
CA ARG A 335 82.59 45.56 91.86
C ARG A 335 82.66 46.29 93.20
N THR A 336 81.52 46.72 93.74
CA THR A 336 81.44 47.34 95.06
C THR A 336 81.89 46.37 96.15
N THR A 337 81.36 45.14 96.16
CA THR A 337 81.74 44.10 97.13
C THR A 337 83.21 43.71 97.02
N ILE A 338 83.79 43.63 95.82
CA ILE A 338 85.24 43.39 95.63
C ILE A 338 86.05 44.55 96.20
N THR A 339 85.64 45.79 95.97
CA THR A 339 86.31 46.97 96.52
C THR A 339 86.23 47.01 98.05
N GLU A 340 85.08 46.64 98.61
CA GLU A 340 84.86 46.50 100.05
C GLU A 340 85.65 45.33 100.65
N LEU A 341 85.78 44.22 99.93
CA LEU A 341 86.63 43.08 100.28
C LEU A 341 88.09 43.50 100.35
N ASP A 342 88.60 44.22 99.35
CA ASP A 342 89.97 44.74 99.33
C ASP A 342 90.24 45.66 100.55
N ALA A 343 89.31 46.58 100.82
CA ALA A 343 89.38 47.47 101.98
C ALA A 343 89.22 46.76 103.33
N SER A 344 88.44 45.67 103.39
CA SER A 344 88.22 44.88 104.60
C SER A 344 89.35 43.91 104.86
N LEU A 345 89.98 43.35 103.83
CA LEU A 345 91.19 42.53 103.93
C LEU A 345 92.36 43.37 104.45
N ALA A 346 92.48 44.62 103.97
CA ALA A 346 93.43 45.60 104.50
C ALA A 346 93.15 45.94 105.98
N ARG A 347 91.89 46.03 106.40
CA ARG A 347 91.52 46.28 107.82
C ARG A 347 91.65 45.03 108.70
N ALA A 348 91.34 43.85 108.19
CA ALA A 348 91.42 42.59 108.92
C ALA A 348 92.88 42.21 109.22
N SER A 349 93.80 42.50 108.29
CA SER A 349 95.25 42.36 108.56
C SER A 349 95.75 43.30 109.66
N ALA A 350 95.07 44.45 109.86
CA ALA A 350 95.42 45.43 110.88
C ALA A 350 94.71 45.23 112.24
N MET A 351 93.51 44.64 112.28
CA MET A 351 92.61 44.71 113.46
C MET A 351 92.25 43.36 114.13
N GLY A 352 92.80 42.22 113.69
CA GLY A 352 92.57 40.92 114.36
C GLY A 352 91.11 40.44 114.33
N GLN A 353 90.65 39.74 115.38
CA GLN A 353 89.39 38.95 115.42
C GLN A 353 88.10 39.64 114.90
N THR A 354 88.00 40.96 114.94
CA THR A 354 86.83 41.70 114.39
C THR A 354 86.83 41.72 112.86
N GLY A 355 88.01 41.70 112.23
CA GLY A 355 88.16 41.67 110.77
C GLY A 355 87.69 40.36 110.14
N THR A 356 87.83 39.24 110.85
CA THR A 356 87.38 37.93 110.36
C THR A 356 85.86 37.80 110.26
N GLN A 357 85.08 38.44 111.15
CA GLN A 357 83.62 38.43 111.06
C GLN A 357 83.09 39.27 109.89
N GLN A 358 83.74 40.40 109.59
CA GLN A 358 83.40 41.21 108.41
C GLN A 358 83.72 40.47 107.12
N LEU A 359 84.85 39.75 107.08
CA LEU A 359 85.23 38.91 105.95
C LEU A 359 84.21 37.78 105.71
N GLU A 360 83.71 37.14 106.77
CA GLU A 360 82.69 36.09 106.67
C GLU A 360 81.37 36.60 106.08
N THR A 361 80.92 37.80 106.51
CA THR A 361 79.73 38.45 105.95
C THR A 361 79.92 38.80 104.47
N LEU A 362 81.08 39.33 104.10
CA LEU A 362 81.40 39.67 102.71
C LEU A 362 81.51 38.43 101.81
N LEU A 363 82.09 37.34 102.31
CA LEU A 363 82.13 36.07 101.60
C LEU A 363 80.72 35.48 101.41
N GLY A 364 79.84 35.64 102.40
CA GLY A 364 78.41 35.30 102.27
C GLY A 364 77.73 36.10 101.16
N ASN A 365 77.94 37.42 101.13
CA ASN A 365 77.39 38.31 100.10
C ASN A 365 77.96 37.99 98.70
N LEU A 366 79.25 37.66 98.60
CA LEU A 366 79.87 37.21 97.35
C LEU A 366 79.26 35.88 96.87
N GLY A 367 79.05 34.93 97.78
CA GLY A 367 78.38 33.66 97.47
C GLY A 367 76.97 33.86 96.92
N GLN A 368 76.19 34.75 97.52
CA GLN A 368 74.85 35.10 97.05
C GLN A 368 74.85 35.82 95.69
N THR A 369 75.88 36.64 95.44
CA THR A 369 76.10 37.30 94.15
C THR A 369 76.39 36.29 93.04
N VAL A 370 77.26 35.30 93.29
CA VAL A 370 77.56 34.22 92.34
C VAL A 370 76.31 33.40 92.01
N GLN A 371 75.46 33.09 93.00
CA GLN A 371 74.19 32.40 92.76
C GLN A 371 73.24 33.23 91.89
N THR A 372 73.17 34.55 92.11
CA THR A 372 72.35 35.47 91.31
C THR A 372 72.82 35.52 89.85
N VAL A 373 74.14 35.58 89.62
CA VAL A 373 74.72 35.53 88.26
C VAL A 373 74.40 34.21 87.57
N GLN A 374 74.50 33.08 88.27
CA GLN A 374 74.12 31.76 87.72
C GLN A 374 72.64 31.70 87.34
N GLY A 375 71.75 32.24 88.19
CA GLY A 375 70.32 32.35 87.89
C GLY A 375 70.04 33.19 86.64
N ALA A 376 70.73 34.33 86.49
CA ALA A 376 70.60 35.19 85.31
C ALA A 376 71.12 34.51 84.03
N MET A 377 72.24 33.77 84.09
CA MET A 377 72.73 32.99 82.94
C MET A 377 71.76 31.88 82.53
N SER A 378 71.16 31.18 83.49
CA SER A 378 70.15 30.16 83.21
C SER A 378 68.89 30.76 82.59
N GLY A 379 68.45 31.93 83.07
CA GLY A 379 67.35 32.69 82.46
C GLY A 379 67.63 33.10 81.01
N LEU A 380 68.85 33.58 80.73
CA LEU A 380 69.29 33.92 79.38
C LEU A 380 69.30 32.71 78.44
N GLN A 381 69.78 31.55 78.89
CA GLN A 381 69.71 30.30 78.11
C GLN A 381 68.27 29.92 77.76
N GLY A 382 67.36 30.00 78.74
CA GLY A 382 65.94 29.72 78.49
C GLY A 382 65.28 30.67 77.49
N THR A 383 65.71 31.93 77.41
CA THR A 383 65.22 32.88 76.40
C THR A 383 65.74 32.56 75.01
N VAL A 384 67.03 32.19 74.89
CA VAL A 384 67.62 31.77 73.60
C VAL A 384 66.88 30.55 73.05
N GLU A 385 66.56 29.57 73.89
CA GLU A 385 65.83 28.36 73.49
C GLU A 385 64.40 28.67 73.00
N ARG A 386 63.71 29.64 73.60
CA ARG A 386 62.39 30.10 73.11
C ARG A 386 62.47 30.84 71.79
N ILE A 387 63.55 31.58 71.54
CA ILE A 387 63.78 32.25 70.27
C ILE A 387 63.98 31.19 69.16
N ASP A 388 64.79 30.16 69.42
CA ASP A 388 65.01 29.06 68.47
C ASP A 388 63.70 28.32 68.14
N GLN A 389 62.90 27.96 69.15
CA GLN A 389 61.60 27.31 68.92
C GLN A 389 60.63 28.17 68.12
N THR A 390 60.69 29.50 68.29
CA THR A 390 59.83 30.44 67.54
C THR A 390 60.30 30.56 66.09
N ALA A 391 61.61 30.59 65.86
CA ALA A 391 62.18 30.60 64.51
C ALA A 391 61.85 29.32 63.72
N GLU A 392 61.84 28.16 64.39
CA GLU A 392 61.49 26.88 63.77
C GLU A 392 60.01 26.84 63.36
N LYS A 393 59.09 27.26 64.24
CA LYS A 393 57.66 27.36 63.89
C LYS A 393 57.37 28.37 62.78
N PHE A 394 58.15 29.45 62.71
CA PHE A 394 58.06 30.41 61.62
C PHE A 394 58.48 29.79 60.27
N LYS A 395 59.55 29.00 60.27
CA LYS A 395 60.00 28.26 59.08
C LYS A 395 58.93 27.28 58.58
N ASP A 396 58.28 26.56 59.48
CA ASP A 396 57.20 25.63 59.11
C ASP A 396 55.99 26.35 58.51
N SER A 397 55.62 27.50 59.08
CA SER A 397 54.53 28.34 58.58
C SER A 397 54.83 28.91 57.19
N ALA A 398 56.07 29.34 56.95
CA ALA A 398 56.50 29.82 55.64
C ALA A 398 56.42 28.73 54.56
N ASN A 399 56.84 27.51 54.88
CA ASN A 399 56.74 26.37 53.96
C ASN A 399 55.27 26.01 53.64
N ALA A 400 54.38 26.07 54.63
CA ALA A 400 52.96 25.82 54.42
C ALA A 400 52.31 26.87 53.51
N ILE A 401 52.68 28.15 53.66
CA ILE A 401 52.22 29.25 52.79
C ILE A 401 52.75 29.07 51.36
N GLU A 402 54.02 28.70 51.19
CA GLU A 402 54.60 28.42 49.87
C GLU A 402 53.85 27.28 49.15
N GLY A 403 53.53 26.20 49.87
CA GLY A 403 52.74 25.08 49.35
C GLY A 403 51.33 25.48 48.93
N ALA A 404 50.65 26.30 49.74
CA ALA A 404 49.31 26.79 49.42
C ALA A 404 49.29 27.71 48.19
N VAL A 405 50.26 28.62 48.06
CA VAL A 405 50.40 29.50 46.89
C VAL A 405 50.72 28.70 45.63
N GLY A 406 51.54 27.66 45.74
CA GLY A 406 51.82 26.73 44.64
C GLY A 406 50.57 26.03 44.12
N LEU A 407 49.76 25.47 45.03
CA LEU A 407 48.48 24.81 44.69
C LEU A 407 47.48 25.78 44.06
N GLN A 408 47.38 27.00 44.59
CA GLN A 408 46.47 28.02 44.08
C GLN A 408 46.83 28.47 42.66
N ARG A 409 48.13 28.59 42.36
CA ARG A 409 48.63 28.91 41.02
C ARG A 409 48.39 27.78 40.02
N ALA A 410 48.57 26.53 40.44
CA ALA A 410 48.29 25.35 39.63
C ALA A 410 46.80 25.26 39.25
N ALA A 411 45.91 25.39 40.24
CA ALA A 411 44.46 25.35 40.01
C ALA A 411 43.96 26.47 39.07
N ALA A 412 44.55 27.68 39.16
CA ALA A 412 44.22 28.79 38.27
C ALA A 412 44.67 28.53 36.81
N THR A 413 45.81 27.87 36.62
CA THR A 413 46.29 27.45 35.29
C THR A 413 45.40 26.36 34.71
N ASP A 414 45.07 25.32 35.48
CA ASP A 414 44.20 24.22 35.03
C ASP A 414 42.80 24.74 34.64
N PHE A 415 42.25 25.67 35.43
CA PHE A 415 40.96 26.29 35.12
C PHE A 415 41.01 27.12 33.84
N LYS A 416 42.11 27.86 33.62
CA LYS A 416 42.32 28.64 32.38
C LYS A 416 42.46 27.74 31.15
N GLU A 417 43.14 26.60 31.27
CA GLU A 417 43.27 25.64 30.18
C GLU A 417 41.95 24.93 29.84
N ALA A 418 41.11 24.64 30.83
CA ALA A 418 39.80 24.01 30.62
C ALA A 418 38.75 24.91 29.95
N LEU A 419 38.82 26.24 30.15
CA LEU A 419 37.86 27.20 29.61
C LEU A 419 37.92 27.36 28.08
N ILE A 420 39.10 27.20 27.48
CA ILE A 420 39.31 27.37 26.03
C ILE A 420 38.59 26.32 25.19
N PRO A 421 38.77 25.00 25.40
CA PRO A 421 38.08 23.96 24.63
C PRO A 421 36.58 23.95 24.89
N MET A 422 36.13 24.31 26.10
CA MET A 422 34.71 24.43 26.42
C MET A 422 34.01 25.51 25.58
N ASN A 423 34.65 26.68 25.43
CA ASN A 423 34.08 27.77 24.63
C ASN A 423 34.09 27.44 23.12
N GLN A 424 35.08 26.69 22.64
CA GLN A 424 35.13 26.19 21.26
C GLN A 424 34.05 25.13 20.98
N ALA A 425 33.84 24.19 21.90
CA ALA A 425 32.80 23.16 21.78
C ALA A 425 31.40 23.80 21.78
N LEU A 426 31.18 24.83 22.59
CA LEU A 426 29.93 25.58 22.61
C LEU A 426 29.70 26.31 21.29
N GLY A 427 30.74 26.95 20.72
CA GLY A 427 30.68 27.58 19.40
C GLY A 427 30.34 26.60 18.27
N GLN A 428 30.99 25.44 18.24
CA GLN A 428 30.70 24.39 17.25
C GLN A 428 29.26 23.84 17.39
N THR A 429 28.77 23.73 18.62
CA THR A 429 27.39 23.28 18.88
C THR A 429 26.39 24.28 18.33
N VAL A 430 26.63 25.59 18.53
CA VAL A 430 25.79 26.67 17.99
C VAL A 430 25.80 26.68 16.45
N ASP A 431 26.97 26.51 15.82
CA ASP A 431 27.08 26.44 14.36
C ASP A 431 26.35 25.21 13.79
N THR A 432 26.46 24.07 14.45
CA THR A 432 25.75 22.84 14.05
C THR A 432 24.23 23.01 14.17
N LEU A 433 23.76 23.68 15.22
CA LEU A 433 22.35 23.99 15.43
C LEU A 433 21.81 24.94 14.35
N LYS A 434 22.59 25.96 13.99
CA LYS A 434 22.26 26.91 12.90
C LYS A 434 22.18 26.20 11.55
N GLN A 435 23.16 25.34 11.24
CA GLN A 435 23.16 24.56 10.00
C GLN A 435 21.95 23.62 9.93
N SER A 436 21.64 22.96 11.03
CA SER A 436 20.48 22.04 11.12
C SER A 436 19.15 22.77 10.93
N ALA A 437 19.03 23.99 11.47
CA ALA A 437 17.83 24.82 11.29
C ALA A 437 17.63 25.24 9.83
N VAL A 438 18.69 25.65 9.13
CA VAL A 438 18.63 26.02 7.71
C VAL A 438 18.26 24.81 6.85
N SER A 439 18.87 23.65 7.08
CA SER A 439 18.52 22.43 6.33
C SER A 439 17.09 21.95 6.60
N ALA A 440 16.57 22.13 7.82
CA ALA A 440 15.17 21.85 8.13
C ALA A 440 14.21 22.81 7.40
N GLU A 441 14.56 24.10 7.30
CA GLU A 441 13.81 25.11 6.56
C GLU A 441 13.76 24.78 5.05
N GLU A 442 14.89 24.39 4.46
CA GLU A 442 14.95 23.95 3.05
C GLU A 442 14.11 22.69 2.80
N ALA A 443 14.20 21.69 3.67
CA ALA A 443 13.41 20.46 3.56
C ALA A 443 11.90 20.73 3.65
N LEU A 444 11.47 21.59 4.59
CA LEU A 444 10.08 22.02 4.70
C LEU A 444 9.63 22.83 3.46
N GLY A 445 10.53 23.64 2.89
CA GLY A 445 10.31 24.32 1.62
C GLY A 445 10.05 23.36 0.46
N HIS A 446 10.84 22.29 0.34
CA HIS A 446 10.66 21.24 -0.66
C HIS A 446 9.34 20.48 -0.46
N VAL A 447 9.00 20.10 0.77
CA VAL A 447 7.74 19.43 1.09
C VAL A 447 6.55 20.32 0.71
N ARG A 448 6.60 21.62 1.03
CA ARG A 448 5.56 22.58 0.64
C ARG A 448 5.39 22.66 -0.88
N SER A 449 6.50 22.70 -1.62
CA SER A 449 6.46 22.73 -3.09
C SER A 449 5.83 21.45 -3.66
N HIS A 450 6.25 20.28 -3.19
CA HIS A 450 5.68 19.00 -3.64
C HIS A 450 4.20 18.87 -3.32
N LEU A 451 3.74 19.36 -2.18
CA LEU A 451 2.30 19.39 -1.86
C LEU A 451 1.53 20.33 -2.79
N GLN A 452 2.08 21.48 -3.15
CA GLN A 452 1.46 22.39 -4.12
C GLN A 452 1.40 21.77 -5.54
N ASP A 453 2.48 21.12 -5.97
CA ASP A 453 2.54 20.45 -7.27
C ASP A 453 1.56 19.27 -7.34
N ALA A 454 1.48 18.46 -6.27
CA ALA A 454 0.53 17.37 -6.14
C ALA A 454 -0.92 17.88 -6.16
N GLN A 455 -1.22 18.96 -5.44
CA GLN A 455 -2.55 19.59 -5.45
C GLN A 455 -2.92 20.08 -6.85
N LYS A 456 -1.97 20.69 -7.57
CA LYS A 456 -2.18 21.19 -8.93
C LYS A 456 -2.43 20.04 -9.92
N ALA A 457 -1.67 18.95 -9.81
CA ALA A 457 -1.85 17.76 -10.62
C ALA A 457 -3.22 17.12 -10.37
N LEU A 458 -3.61 16.93 -9.10
CA LEU A 458 -4.92 16.40 -8.71
C LEU A 458 -6.07 17.27 -9.25
N THR A 459 -5.96 18.59 -9.15
CA THR A 459 -6.95 19.51 -9.69
C THR A 459 -7.06 19.37 -11.21
N GLY A 460 -5.92 19.25 -11.91
CA GLY A 460 -5.88 19.00 -13.35
C GLY A 460 -6.53 17.67 -13.74
N THR A 461 -6.30 16.60 -12.98
CA THR A 461 -6.94 15.30 -13.20
C THR A 461 -8.46 15.39 -13.02
N VAL A 462 -8.93 16.07 -11.97
CA VAL A 462 -10.37 16.27 -11.73
C VAL A 462 -11.03 17.08 -12.84
N ASP A 463 -10.39 18.14 -13.34
CA ASP A 463 -10.89 18.93 -14.47
C ASP A 463 -10.96 18.09 -15.76
N ALA A 464 -9.92 17.30 -16.05
CA ALA A 464 -9.90 16.41 -17.21
C ALA A 464 -10.98 15.33 -17.12
N LEU A 465 -11.21 14.75 -15.93
CA LEU A 465 -12.24 13.74 -15.69
C LEU A 465 -13.64 14.35 -15.82
N THR A 466 -13.84 15.56 -15.31
CA THR A 466 -15.10 16.32 -15.45
C THR A 466 -15.40 16.63 -16.92
N LYS A 467 -14.40 17.12 -17.67
CA LYS A 467 -14.52 17.35 -19.12
C LYS A 467 -14.77 16.07 -19.90
N GLY A 468 -14.10 14.97 -19.55
CA GLY A 468 -14.31 13.66 -20.16
C GLY A 468 -15.73 13.13 -19.95
N VAL A 469 -16.24 13.20 -18.72
CA VAL A 469 -17.61 12.80 -18.37
C VAL A 469 -18.64 13.68 -19.07
N SER A 470 -18.43 15.00 -19.09
CA SER A 470 -19.31 15.91 -19.82
C SER A 470 -19.28 15.65 -21.33
N GLY A 471 -18.10 15.40 -21.91
CA GLY A 471 -17.96 15.07 -23.33
C GLY A 471 -18.65 13.76 -23.69
N TYR A 472 -18.51 12.73 -22.85
CA TYR A 472 -19.18 11.44 -22.99
C TYR A 472 -20.71 11.59 -22.90
N SER A 473 -21.20 12.38 -21.95
CA SER A 473 -22.64 12.68 -21.82
C SER A 473 -23.19 13.39 -23.06
N THR A 474 -22.45 14.34 -23.63
CA THR A 474 -22.84 15.02 -24.88
C THR A 474 -22.85 14.04 -26.04
N GLN A 475 -21.85 13.15 -26.15
CA GLN A 475 -21.80 12.12 -27.18
C GLN A 475 -22.99 11.14 -27.10
N ILE A 476 -23.38 10.74 -25.89
CA ILE A 476 -24.56 9.91 -25.66
C ILE A 476 -25.84 10.64 -26.06
N SER A 477 -25.98 11.92 -25.71
CA SER A 477 -27.13 12.72 -26.11
C SER A 477 -27.23 12.85 -27.64
N ASP A 478 -26.10 13.06 -28.32
CA ASP A 478 -26.05 13.13 -29.79
C ASP A 478 -26.35 11.77 -30.43
N LEU A 479 -25.86 10.68 -29.84
CA LEU A 479 -26.18 9.31 -30.27
C LEU A 479 -27.67 9.01 -30.14
N HIS A 480 -28.30 9.38 -29.01
CA HIS A 480 -29.75 9.23 -28.82
C HIS A 480 -30.52 10.05 -29.86
N THR A 481 -30.11 11.30 -30.11
CA THR A 481 -30.76 12.17 -31.10
C THR A 481 -30.67 11.59 -32.52
N LYS A 482 -29.50 11.06 -32.90
CA LYS A 482 -29.31 10.38 -34.19
C LYS A 482 -30.10 9.07 -34.28
N MET A 483 -30.14 8.30 -33.19
CA MET A 483 -30.91 7.07 -33.11
C MET A 483 -32.41 7.35 -33.30
N ASP A 484 -32.93 8.40 -32.67
CA ASP A 484 -34.32 8.84 -32.84
C ASP A 484 -34.60 9.29 -34.28
N GLN A 485 -33.68 10.05 -34.90
CA GLN A 485 -33.80 10.41 -36.31
C GLN A 485 -33.80 9.19 -37.24
N HIS A 486 -32.91 8.22 -37.01
CA HIS A 486 -32.85 7.00 -37.79
C HIS A 486 -34.10 6.13 -37.59
N LEU A 487 -34.60 6.03 -36.35
CA LEU A 487 -35.85 5.33 -36.06
C LEU A 487 -37.04 6.01 -36.73
N ALA A 488 -37.15 7.33 -36.65
CA ALA A 488 -38.21 8.09 -37.32
C ALA A 488 -38.15 7.91 -38.85
N SER A 489 -36.95 7.96 -39.42
CA SER A 489 -36.76 7.73 -40.87
C SER A 489 -37.11 6.29 -41.28
N ALA A 490 -36.72 5.30 -40.48
CA ALA A 490 -37.05 3.90 -40.73
C ALA A 490 -38.57 3.68 -40.64
N VAL A 491 -39.23 4.24 -39.62
CA VAL A 491 -40.70 4.19 -39.47
C VAL A 491 -41.40 4.83 -40.66
N ASN A 492 -40.94 5.99 -41.13
CA ASN A 492 -41.51 6.64 -42.31
C ASN A 492 -41.34 5.81 -43.60
N GLN A 493 -40.17 5.21 -43.82
CA GLN A 493 -39.96 4.30 -44.96
C GLN A 493 -40.84 3.05 -44.89
N LEU A 494 -41.03 2.51 -43.69
CA LEU A 494 -41.86 1.34 -43.45
C LEU A 494 -43.34 1.68 -43.66
N SER A 495 -43.79 2.84 -43.17
CA SER A 495 -45.13 3.36 -43.44
C SER A 495 -45.36 3.58 -44.94
N GLY A 496 -44.39 4.16 -45.66
CA GLY A 496 -44.49 4.32 -47.11
C GLY A 496 -44.53 2.99 -47.86
N SER A 497 -43.78 1.98 -47.40
CA SER A 497 -43.82 0.63 -47.96
C SER A 497 -45.14 -0.08 -47.69
N ILE A 498 -45.75 0.14 -46.51
CA ILE A 498 -47.08 -0.36 -46.16
C ILE A 498 -48.14 0.28 -47.04
N THR A 499 -48.12 1.60 -47.22
CA THR A 499 -49.07 2.30 -48.09
C THR A 499 -48.97 1.80 -49.53
N ASN A 500 -47.75 1.58 -50.03
CA ASN A 500 -47.53 1.04 -51.37
C ASN A 500 -48.03 -0.41 -51.49
N LEU A 501 -47.93 -1.21 -50.42
CA LEU A 501 -48.52 -2.54 -50.34
C LEU A 501 -50.05 -2.51 -50.30
N GLU A 502 -50.65 -1.56 -49.58
CA GLU A 502 -52.09 -1.30 -49.56
C GLU A 502 -52.59 -0.95 -50.96
N GLU A 503 -51.89 -0.08 -51.67
CA GLU A 503 -52.22 0.33 -53.03
C GLU A 503 -52.13 -0.84 -54.03
N VAL A 504 -51.07 -1.66 -53.94
CA VAL A 504 -50.95 -2.89 -54.74
C VAL A 504 -52.02 -3.92 -54.36
N LEU A 505 -52.41 -4.00 -53.09
CA LEU A 505 -53.48 -4.91 -52.64
C LEU A 505 -54.84 -4.47 -53.18
N ASP A 506 -55.15 -3.17 -53.15
CA ASP A 506 -56.38 -2.61 -53.73
C ASP A 506 -56.40 -2.81 -55.26
N GLU A 507 -55.28 -2.59 -55.95
CA GLU A 507 -55.16 -2.84 -57.39
C GLU A 507 -55.35 -4.32 -57.73
N PHE A 508 -54.88 -5.23 -56.86
CA PHE A 508 -55.12 -6.67 -56.97
C PHE A 508 -56.58 -7.05 -56.69
N ILE A 509 -57.24 -6.37 -55.74
CA ILE A 509 -58.66 -6.58 -55.43
C ILE A 509 -59.54 -6.11 -56.59
N ASP A 510 -59.23 -4.97 -57.22
CA ASP A 510 -59.95 -4.47 -58.41
C ASP A 510 -59.72 -5.32 -59.65
N ALA A 511 -58.55 -5.97 -59.76
CA ALA A 511 -58.24 -6.89 -60.86
C ALA A 511 -58.89 -8.27 -60.71
N LEU A 512 -59.52 -8.59 -59.57
CA LEU A 512 -60.23 -9.86 -59.39
C LEU A 512 -61.56 -9.85 -60.17
N PRO A 513 -61.83 -10.89 -60.99
CA PRO A 513 -63.07 -10.95 -61.74
C PRO A 513 -64.29 -11.04 -60.79
N PRO A 514 -65.41 -10.35 -61.13
CA PRO A 514 -66.60 -10.36 -60.28
C PRO A 514 -67.12 -11.79 -60.13
N LYS A 515 -67.39 -12.19 -58.89
CA LYS A 515 -67.90 -13.53 -58.57
C LYS A 515 -69.21 -13.78 -59.34
N ALA A 516 -69.21 -14.85 -60.12
CA ALA A 516 -70.33 -15.35 -60.91
C ALA A 516 -71.52 -15.81 -60.05
#